data_AF-A0A0X6ZWE7-F1
#
_entry.id   AF-A0A0X6ZWE7-F1
#
_cell.length_a   1.000
_cell.length_b   1.000
_cell.length_c   1.000
_cell.angle_alpha   90.00
_cell.angle_beta   90.00
_cell.angle_gamma   90.00
#
_symmetry.space_group_name_H-M   'P 1'
#
loop_
_entity.id
_entity.type
_entity.pdbx_description
1 polymer ?
#
loop_
_entity_poly.entity_id
_entity_poly.type
_entity_poly.pdbx_seq_one_letter_code
_entity_poly.pdbx_strand_id
1 'polypeptide(L)' 'MFLDLMAGRITEAQFRYFLGERNGEKNFLANWLDKGLTISGAELAPRNLDEENDHIILHFSDDPVARPLTVKG' A
#
# COMPACT_ATOMS: atom_id res chain seq x y z
N MET A 1 -11.40 4.37 -2.13
CA MET A 1 -10.66 4.50 -0.85
C MET A 1 -9.42 5.38 -0.95
N PHE A 2 -8.38 5.05 -1.73
CA PHE A 2 -7.23 5.96 -1.87
C PHE A 2 -7.65 7.30 -2.50
N LEU A 3 -8.45 7.25 -3.57
CA LEU A 3 -9.00 8.46 -4.19
C LEU A 3 -9.87 9.26 -3.21
N ASP A 4 -10.58 8.59 -2.30
CA ASP A 4 -11.36 9.25 -1.25
C ASP A 4 -10.47 9.90 -0.19
N LEU A 5 -9.31 9.31 0.13
CA LEU A 5 -8.31 9.94 0.99
C LEU A 5 -7.74 11.20 0.31
N MET A 6 -7.37 11.09 -0.97
CA MET A 6 -6.85 12.22 -1.75
C MET A 6 -7.88 13.33 -1.94
N ALA A 7 -9.16 12.97 -2.07
CA ALA A 7 -10.27 13.91 -2.12
C ALA A 7 -10.67 14.47 -0.73
N GLY A 8 -9.99 14.06 0.34
CA GLY A 8 -10.29 14.48 1.71
C GLY A 8 -11.62 13.99 2.26
N ARG A 9 -12.25 13.00 1.62
CA ARG A 9 -13.54 12.41 2.04
C ARG A 9 -13.38 11.44 3.19
N ILE A 10 -12.19 10.87 3.37
CA ILE A 10 -11.83 10.04 4.52
C ILE A 10 -10.52 10.55 5.15
N THR A 11 -10.32 10.25 6.42
CA THR A 11 -9.09 10.59 7.14
C THR A 11 -7.99 9.54 6.91
N GLU A 12 -6.74 9.91 7.17
CA GLU A 12 -5.61 8.96 7.14
C GLU A 12 -5.85 7.77 8.07
N ALA A 13 -6.41 8.00 9.27
CA ALA A 13 -6.71 6.94 10.23
C ALA A 13 -7.75 5.94 9.67
N GLN A 14 -8.78 6.44 9.00
CA GLN A 14 -9.76 5.57 8.33
C GLN A 14 -9.12 4.80 7.18
N PHE A 15 -8.26 5.44 6.39
CA PHE A 15 -7.52 4.78 5.32
C PHE A 15 -6.62 3.65 5.84
N ARG A 16 -5.84 3.91 6.89
CA ARG A 16 -5.01 2.90 7.58
C ARG A 16 -5.83 1.71 8.09
N TYR A 17 -6.98 2.00 8.70
CA TYR A 17 -7.92 0.97 9.14
C TYR A 17 -8.39 0.09 7.97
N PHE A 18 -8.72 0.68 6.83
CA PHE A 18 -9.10 -0.07 5.63
C PHE A 18 -7.95 -0.89 5.03
N LEU A 19 -6.70 -0.49 5.23
CA LEU A 19 -5.52 -1.29 4.88
C LEU A 19 -5.26 -2.44 5.87
N GLY A 20 -6.10 -2.62 6.89
CA GLY A 20 -5.99 -3.70 7.86
C GLY A 20 -5.16 -3.35 9.10
N GLU A 21 -4.79 -2.09 9.30
CA GLU A 21 -4.18 -1.63 10.56
C GLU A 21 -5.24 -1.69 11.67
N ARG A 22 -5.13 -2.66 12.57
CA ARG A 22 -6.04 -2.85 13.72
C ARG A 22 -5.23 -2.99 15.00
N ASN A 23 -5.61 -2.27 16.06
CA ASN A 23 -5.03 -2.43 17.40
C ASN A 23 -3.49 -2.44 17.45
N GLY A 24 -2.83 -1.62 16.62
CA GLY A 24 -1.37 -1.54 16.55
C GLY A 24 -0.69 -2.59 15.67
N GLU A 25 -1.46 -3.47 15.01
CA GLU A 25 -0.92 -4.40 14.01
C GLU A 25 -0.55 -3.67 12.72
N LYS A 26 0.62 -3.99 12.16
CA LYS A 26 1.07 -3.46 10.87
C LYS A 26 0.10 -3.87 9.75
N ASN A 27 -0.31 -2.91 8.93
CA ASN A 27 -1.06 -3.21 7.71
C ASN A 27 -0.23 -4.02 6.71
N PHE A 28 -0.88 -4.61 5.69
CA PHE A 28 -0.21 -5.45 4.70
C PHE A 28 0.90 -4.71 3.94
N LEU A 29 0.75 -3.40 3.74
CA LEU A 29 1.75 -2.56 3.08
C LEU A 29 3.04 -2.52 3.88
N ALA A 30 2.94 -2.23 5.18
CA ALA A 30 4.08 -2.22 6.09
C ALA A 30 4.77 -3.60 6.15
N ASN A 31 4.00 -4.69 6.14
CA ASN A 31 4.56 -6.04 6.09
C ASN A 31 5.35 -6.34 4.81
N TRP A 32 4.96 -5.75 3.66
CA TRP A 32 5.69 -5.89 2.41
C TRP A 32 6.98 -5.07 2.40
N LEU A 33 6.91 -3.84 2.89
CA LEU A 33 8.09 -2.97 3.02
C LEU A 33 9.13 -3.57 3.97
N ASP A 34 8.71 -4.14 5.11
CA ASP A 34 9.59 -4.82 6.07
C ASP A 34 10.32 -6.03 5.46
N LYS A 35 9.77 -6.63 4.39
CA LYS A 35 10.40 -7.73 3.66
C LYS A 35 11.38 -7.27 2.59
N GLY A 36 11.58 -5.96 2.43
CA GLY A 36 12.43 -5.37 1.39
C GLY A 36 11.74 -5.22 0.04
N LEU A 37 10.42 -5.30 -0.04
CA LEU A 37 9.71 -4.88 -1.25
C LEU A 37 9.60 -3.37 -1.28
N THR A 38 9.86 -2.74 -2.43
CA THR A 38 9.67 -1.30 -2.65
C THR A 38 8.68 -1.06 -3.78
N ILE A 39 8.08 0.13 -3.79
CA ILE A 39 7.17 0.54 -4.87
C ILE A 39 8.03 0.83 -6.10
N SER A 40 7.83 0.04 -7.15
CA SER A 40 8.51 0.17 -8.45
C SER A 40 7.69 0.94 -9.48
N GLY A 41 6.39 1.08 -9.24
CA GLY A 41 5.48 1.80 -10.11
C GLY A 41 4.08 1.92 -9.52
N ALA A 42 3.30 2.82 -10.09
CA ALA A 42 1.89 2.98 -9.80
C ALA A 42 1.15 3.29 -11.09
N GLU A 43 0.00 2.65 -11.30
CA GLU A 43 -0.87 2.91 -12.44
C GLU A 43 -2.33 3.09 -12.01
N LEU A 44 -3.06 3.90 -12.75
CA LEU A 44 -4.51 3.98 -12.67
C LEU A 44 -5.09 3.00 -13.67
N ALA A 45 -5.86 2.03 -13.19
CA ALA A 45 -6.48 1.02 -14.02
C ALA A 45 -8.00 1.02 -13.84
N PRO A 46 -8.78 0.88 -14.91
CA PRO A 46 -10.23 0.75 -14.82
C PRO A 46 -10.62 -0.49 -13.99
N ARG A 47 -11.62 -0.36 -13.12
CA ARG A 47 -12.12 -1.50 -12.33
C ARG A 47 -12.94 -2.47 -13.18
N ASN A 48 -13.70 -1.95 -14.14
CA ASN A 48 -14.51 -2.68 -15.13
C ASN A 48 -14.86 -1.73 -16.30
N LEU A 49 -15.28 -2.28 -17.45
CA LEU A 49 -15.67 -1.50 -18.63
C LEU A 49 -16.81 -0.48 -18.36
N ASP A 50 -17.64 -0.72 -17.34
CA ASP A 50 -18.83 0.07 -17.03
C ASP A 50 -18.72 0.93 -15.76
N GLU A 51 -17.60 0.90 -15.02
CA GLU A 51 -17.44 1.68 -13.79
C GLU A 51 -16.37 2.78 -13.92
N GLU A 52 -16.75 4.04 -13.68
CA GLU A 52 -15.87 5.23 -13.67
C GLU A 52 -14.86 5.26 -12.50
N ASN A 53 -14.88 4.25 -11.62
CA ASN A 53 -14.01 4.22 -10.46
C ASN A 53 -12.67 3.55 -10.80
N ASP A 54 -11.69 4.37 -11.18
CA ASP A 54 -10.32 3.91 -11.37
C ASP A 54 -9.72 3.38 -10.06
N HIS A 55 -8.93 2.32 -10.18
CA HIS A 55 -8.12 1.77 -9.10
C HIS A 55 -6.68 2.20 -9.25
N ILE A 56 -6.02 2.47 -8.13
CA ILE A 56 -4.56 2.55 -8.12
C ILE A 56 -4.01 1.15 -7.90
N ILE A 57 -3.23 0.70 -8.86
CA ILE A 57 -2.41 -0.50 -8.76
C ILE A 57 -1.01 -0.05 -8.37
N LEU A 58 -0.47 -0.61 -7.29
CA LEU A 58 0.90 -0.39 -6.87
C LEU A 58 1.71 -1.64 -7.21
N HIS A 59 2.78 -1.46 -7.97
CA HIS A 59 3.71 -2.53 -8.31
C HIS A 59 4.83 -2.57 -7.28
N PHE A 60 5.05 -3.75 -6.70
CA PHE A 60 6.13 -3.98 -5.75
C PHE A 60 7.23 -4.83 -6.39
N SER A 61 8.48 -4.43 -6.16
CA SER A 61 9.67 -5.20 -6.54
C SER A 61 10.55 -5.44 -5.34
N ASP A 62 11.25 -6.57 -5.30
CA ASP A 62 12.28 -6.82 -4.30
C ASP A 62 13.45 -5.86 -4.51
N ASP A 63 13.78 -5.13 -3.45
CA ASP A 63 14.94 -4.26 -3.35
C ASP A 63 15.85 -4.76 -2.23
N PRO A 64 16.97 -5.42 -2.58
CA PRO A 64 17.90 -5.97 -1.59
C PRO A 64 18.43 -4.94 -0.59
N VAL A 65 18.52 -3.66 -0.96
CA VAL A 65 19.03 -2.61 -0.05
C VAL A 65 17.96 -2.09 0.91
N ALA A 66 16.68 -2.36 0.65
CA ALA A 66 15.58 -2.01 1.54
C ALA A 66 15.32 -3.07 2.64
N ARG A 67 16.01 -4.21 2.58
CA ARG A 67 15.85 -5.29 3.55
C ARG A 67 16.42 -4.89 4.92
N PRO A 68 15.82 -5.35 6.04
CA PRO A 68 16.40 -5.18 7.36
C PRO A 68 17.82 -5.78 7.42
N LEU A 69 18.75 -5.05 8.03
CA LEU A 69 20.09 -5.55 8.31
C LEU A 69 19.98 -6.77 9.23
N THR A 70 20.28 -7.96 8.69
CA THR A 70 20.40 -9.18 9.48
C THR A 70 21.86 -9.38 9.85
N VAL A 71 22.24 -9.05 11.09
CA VAL A 71 23.53 -9.45 11.63
C VAL A 71 23.43 -10.94 11.93
N LYS A 72 24.10 -11.77 11.14
CA LYS A 72 24.30 -13.18 11.51
C LYS A 72 25.28 -13.19 12.68
N GLY A 73 24.76 -13.48 13.88
CA GLY A 73 25.57 -13.86 15.04
C GLY A 73 26.14 -15.26 14.89
#